data_AF-K2DWP3-F1
#
_entry.id   AF-K2DWP3-F1
#
_cell.length_a   1.000
_cell.length_b   1.000
_cell.length_c   1.000
_cell.angle_alpha   90.00
_cell.angle_beta   90.00
_cell.angle_gamma   90.00
#
_symmetry.space_group_name_H-M   'P 1'
#
loop_
_entity.id
_entity.type
_entity.pdbx_description
1 polymer ?
#
loop_
_entity_poly.entity_id
_entity_poly.type
_entity_poly.pdbx_seq_one_letter_code
_entity_poly.pdbx_strand_id
1 'polypeptide(L)'
;MVTSRATNKRPTNDQQTTTKQEAISITNIKEENHIAIGKPNCQHTEVINLYHELLPASPRIKDWTPARAATLKARWNESADRQNLEYWKALFEYIAGIPFLTGRVAGNGRKPFVCSLDWLLKAENFAKVREGRYEDQHERA
;
A
#
# COMPACT_ATOMS: atom_id res chain seq x y z
N MET A 1 -81.12 32.51 18.80
CA MET A 1 -80.56 31.85 19.99
C MET A 1 -79.23 31.24 19.58
N VAL A 2 -78.17 31.52 20.34
CA VAL A 2 -76.86 30.80 20.42
C VAL A 2 -75.96 30.88 19.17
N THR A 3 -74.97 31.80 19.16
CA THR A 3 -73.49 31.57 19.33
C THR A 3 -72.76 31.21 18.03
N SER A 4 -71.51 31.54 17.73
CA SER A 4 -70.40 32.28 18.39
C SER A 4 -69.24 32.34 17.38
N ARG A 5 -68.40 33.38 17.49
CA ARG A 5 -66.90 33.45 17.38
C ARG A 5 -66.20 32.57 16.31
N ALA A 6 -65.17 33.01 15.59
CA ALA A 6 -64.02 33.76 16.07
C ALA A 6 -63.19 34.35 14.91
N THR A 7 -62.48 35.41 15.26
CA THR A 7 -61.41 36.12 14.56
C THR A 7 -60.16 35.27 14.34
N ASN A 8 -59.45 35.45 13.21
CA ASN A 8 -58.10 36.02 13.28
C ASN A 8 -57.59 36.53 11.92
N LYS A 9 -57.15 37.78 11.93
CA LYS A 9 -56.47 38.47 10.83
C LYS A 9 -54.99 38.08 10.85
N ARG A 10 -54.45 37.77 9.68
CA ARG A 10 -53.02 37.62 9.40
C ARG A 10 -52.43 39.00 9.15
N PRO A 11 -51.25 39.33 9.72
CA PRO A 11 -50.33 40.18 8.99
C PRO A 11 -48.93 39.56 8.84
N THR A 12 -48.45 39.79 7.63
CA THR A 12 -47.08 39.88 7.08
C THR A 12 -45.91 40.09 8.04
N ASN A 13 -44.75 39.52 7.69
CA ASN A 13 -43.49 40.24 7.88
C ASN A 13 -42.44 39.88 6.80
N ASP A 14 -41.96 40.93 6.13
CA ASP A 14 -40.79 41.00 5.26
C ASP A 14 -39.54 41.36 6.10
N GLN A 15 -38.35 40.90 5.67
CA GLN A 15 -37.02 41.58 5.70
C GLN A 15 -36.56 42.30 7.01
N GLN A 16 -35.36 42.22 7.59
CA GLN A 16 -34.00 41.88 7.17
C GLN A 16 -33.03 42.17 8.37
N THR A 17 -31.97 41.35 8.52
CA THR A 17 -30.59 41.56 9.06
C THR A 17 -30.29 42.38 10.35
N THR A 18 -29.52 41.79 11.28
CA THR A 18 -28.29 42.38 11.89
C THR A 18 -27.40 41.31 12.54
N THR A 19 -26.13 41.34 12.16
CA THR A 19 -24.97 40.53 12.58
C THR A 19 -24.54 40.77 14.04
N LYS A 20 -24.29 39.71 14.83
CA LYS A 20 -23.15 39.62 15.76
C LYS A 20 -22.68 38.17 15.89
N GLN A 21 -21.38 37.99 15.71
CA GLN A 21 -20.61 36.75 15.82
C GLN A 21 -20.43 36.37 17.29
N GLU A 22 -20.72 35.11 17.63
CA GLU A 22 -19.97 34.37 18.64
C GLU A 22 -19.61 33.00 18.07
N ALA A 23 -18.32 32.71 18.08
CA ALA A 23 -17.71 31.54 17.47
C ALA A 23 -17.88 30.32 18.37
N ILE A 24 -18.42 29.23 17.81
CA ILE A 24 -18.18 27.88 18.33
C ILE A 24 -17.72 27.02 17.16
N SER A 25 -16.41 26.84 17.07
CA SER A 25 -15.75 25.91 16.18
C SER A 25 -16.07 24.48 16.61
N ILE A 26 -17.05 23.85 15.97
CA ILE A 26 -17.17 22.39 15.99
C ILE A 26 -16.51 21.88 14.72
N THR A 27 -15.21 21.60 14.85
CA THR A 27 -14.39 20.98 13.81
C THR A 27 -15.00 19.66 13.38
N ASN A 28 -15.38 19.61 12.10
CA ASN A 28 -15.59 18.45 11.25
C ASN A 28 -15.23 17.09 11.88
N ILE A 29 -16.25 16.41 12.38
CA ILE A 29 -16.22 14.96 12.58
C ILE A 29 -16.06 14.35 11.18
N LYS A 30 -14.84 13.91 10.86
CA LYS A 30 -14.59 13.08 9.68
C LYS A 30 -15.18 11.71 9.94
N GLU A 31 -15.99 11.26 8.99
CA GLU A 31 -16.69 9.99 8.94
C GLU A 31 -15.84 8.81 9.42
N GLU A 32 -16.48 8.00 10.25
CA GLU A 32 -16.02 6.71 10.76
C GLU A 32 -15.71 5.75 9.61
N ASN A 33 -14.63 4.97 9.71
CA ASN A 33 -14.53 3.71 8.99
C ASN A 33 -14.33 2.57 9.99
N HIS A 34 -15.46 1.92 10.27
CA HIS A 34 -15.64 0.58 10.83
C HIS A 34 -14.43 -0.34 10.56
N ILE A 35 -13.74 -0.80 11.60
CA ILE A 35 -12.74 -1.87 11.49
C ILE A 35 -13.51 -3.17 11.23
N ALA A 36 -13.77 -3.47 9.96
CA ALA A 36 -13.85 -4.86 9.56
C ALA A 36 -12.48 -5.47 9.86
N ILE A 37 -12.41 -6.46 10.75
CA ILE A 37 -11.18 -7.21 11.04
C ILE A 37 -10.86 -8.08 9.81
N GLY A 38 -10.47 -7.42 8.72
CA GLY A 38 -9.99 -8.00 7.48
C GLY A 38 -8.49 -7.83 7.39
N LYS A 39 -7.84 -8.68 6.59
CA LYS A 39 -6.40 -8.56 6.32
C LYS A 39 -6.08 -7.12 5.87
N PRO A 40 -4.99 -6.51 6.38
CA PRO A 40 -4.58 -5.18 5.95
C PRO A 40 -4.34 -5.17 4.43
N ASN A 41 -4.69 -4.05 3.80
CA ASN A 41 -4.50 -3.90 2.36
C ASN A 41 -3.00 -3.96 2.00
N CYS A 42 -2.70 -4.46 0.80
CA CYS A 42 -1.33 -4.56 0.33
C CYS A 42 -0.78 -3.17 0.00
N GLN A 43 0.32 -2.79 0.67
CA GLN A 43 0.99 -1.51 0.50
C GLN A 43 1.91 -1.55 -0.73
N HIS A 44 1.31 -1.54 -1.93
CA HIS A 44 2.02 -1.77 -3.19
C HIS A 44 3.14 -0.75 -3.44
N THR A 45 2.84 0.54 -3.29
CA THR A 45 3.78 1.62 -3.60
C THR A 45 5.00 1.56 -2.69
N GLU A 46 4.78 1.33 -1.41
CA GLU A 46 5.79 1.27 -0.37
C GLU A 46 6.73 0.07 -0.58
N VAL A 47 6.18 -1.11 -0.91
CA VAL A 47 7.00 -2.28 -1.24
C VAL A 47 7.83 -2.05 -2.50
N ILE A 48 7.28 -1.40 -3.53
CA ILE A 48 8.03 -1.06 -4.75
C ILE A 48 9.15 -0.07 -4.46
N ASN A 49 8.90 0.94 -3.62
CA ASN A 49 9.91 1.92 -3.22
C ASN A 49 11.07 1.23 -2.49
N LEU A 50 10.78 0.36 -1.52
CA LEU A 50 11.79 -0.46 -0.83
C LEU A 50 12.60 -1.30 -1.82
N TYR A 51 11.93 -1.93 -2.80
CA TYR A 51 12.61 -2.70 -3.83
C TYR A 51 13.57 -1.83 -4.66
N HIS A 52 13.19 -0.60 -5.05
CA HIS A 52 14.08 0.31 -5.81
C HIS A 52 15.24 0.84 -4.97
N GLU A 53 15.00 1.10 -3.70
CA GLU A 53 16.00 1.61 -2.76
C GLU A 53 17.07 0.55 -2.46
N LEU A 54 16.63 -0.67 -2.11
CA LEU A 54 17.51 -1.72 -1.60
C LEU A 54 18.16 -2.55 -2.70
N LEU A 55 17.53 -2.63 -3.89
CA LEU A 55 18.05 -3.37 -5.04
C LEU A 55 18.27 -2.43 -6.25
N PRO A 56 19.18 -1.45 -6.16
CA PRO A 56 19.36 -0.44 -7.21
C PRO A 56 19.92 -1.01 -8.52
N ALA A 57 20.56 -2.18 -8.49
CA ALA A 57 21.03 -2.89 -9.68
C ALA A 57 19.87 -3.57 -10.45
N SER A 58 18.74 -3.84 -9.78
CA SER A 58 17.60 -4.50 -10.39
C SER A 58 16.81 -3.55 -11.30
N PRO A 59 16.14 -4.08 -12.35
CA PRO A 59 15.33 -3.24 -13.22
C PRO A 59 14.25 -2.49 -12.43
N ARG A 60 14.18 -1.16 -12.63
CA ARG A 60 13.09 -0.35 -12.07
C ARG A 60 11.77 -0.69 -12.73
N ILE A 61 10.72 -0.63 -11.93
CA ILE A 61 9.34 -0.76 -12.39
C ILE A 61 8.91 0.57 -13.00
N LYS A 62 8.50 0.54 -14.27
CA LYS A 62 7.99 1.72 -14.99
C LYS A 62 6.46 1.74 -15.04
N ASP A 63 5.87 0.58 -15.31
CA ASP A 63 4.42 0.40 -15.38
C ASP A 63 3.95 -0.54 -14.27
N TRP A 64 2.95 -0.12 -13.49
CA TRP A 64 2.35 -0.97 -12.46
C TRP A 64 0.97 -1.47 -12.92
N THR A 65 0.96 -2.65 -13.53
CA THR A 65 -0.27 -3.21 -14.12
C THR A 65 -1.11 -3.96 -13.08
N PRO A 66 -2.42 -4.17 -13.33
CA PRO A 66 -3.26 -4.98 -12.44
C PRO A 66 -2.74 -6.40 -12.20
N ALA A 67 -2.10 -7.01 -13.20
CA ALA A 67 -1.50 -8.34 -13.07
C ALA A 67 -0.32 -8.35 -12.07
N ARG A 68 0.55 -7.32 -12.11
CA ARG A 68 1.65 -7.14 -11.14
C ARG A 68 1.14 -6.86 -9.73
N ALA A 69 0.10 -6.03 -9.63
CA ALA A 69 -0.55 -5.78 -8.36
C ALA A 69 -1.13 -7.09 -7.77
N ALA A 70 -1.79 -7.90 -8.58
CA ALA A 70 -2.35 -9.18 -8.15
C ALA A 70 -1.26 -10.16 -7.64
N THR A 71 -0.12 -10.26 -8.32
CA THR A 71 0.98 -11.15 -7.89
C THR A 71 1.63 -10.69 -6.59
N LEU A 72 1.85 -9.38 -6.42
CA LEU A 72 2.36 -8.84 -5.15
C LEU A 72 1.34 -9.09 -4.01
N LYS A 73 0.07 -8.79 -4.26
CA LYS A 73 -1.02 -9.01 -3.29
C LYS A 73 -1.15 -10.49 -2.91
N ALA A 74 -0.90 -11.41 -3.84
CA ALA A 74 -0.88 -12.84 -3.52
C ALA A 74 0.21 -13.17 -2.49
N ARG A 75 1.46 -12.74 -2.70
CA ARG A 75 2.57 -12.99 -1.77
C ARG A 75 2.39 -12.29 -0.42
N TRP A 76 1.79 -11.09 -0.42
CA TRP A 76 1.40 -10.37 0.78
C TRP A 76 0.39 -11.15 1.63
N ASN A 77 -0.59 -11.80 0.98
CA ASN A 77 -1.69 -12.48 1.67
C ASN A 77 -1.40 -13.92 2.13
N GLU A 78 -0.25 -14.48 1.75
CA GLU A 78 0.17 -15.84 2.08
C GLU A 78 0.51 -16.07 3.56
N SER A 79 0.95 -15.03 4.28
CA SER A 79 1.23 -15.13 5.72
C SER A 79 1.01 -13.76 6.38
N ALA A 80 0.52 -13.77 7.62
CA ALA A 80 0.33 -12.56 8.42
C ALA A 80 1.65 -11.78 8.62
N ASP A 81 2.77 -12.49 8.76
CA ASP A 81 4.09 -11.87 8.97
C ASP A 81 4.57 -11.06 7.77
N ARG A 82 3.97 -11.25 6.59
CA ARG A 82 4.33 -10.50 5.36
C ARG A 82 3.46 -9.27 5.15
N GLN A 83 2.48 -9.05 6.02
CA GLN A 83 1.51 -7.98 5.92
C GLN A 83 1.99 -6.68 6.59
N ASN A 84 3.30 -6.45 6.56
CA ASN A 84 3.99 -5.28 7.10
C ASN A 84 5.21 -4.99 6.22
N LEU A 85 5.71 -3.76 6.26
CA LEU A 85 6.82 -3.33 5.39
C LEU A 85 8.18 -3.85 5.87
N GLU A 86 8.33 -4.09 7.17
CA GLU A 86 9.54 -4.57 7.81
C GLU A 86 9.97 -5.93 7.24
N TYR A 87 9.02 -6.83 7.01
CA TYR A 87 9.26 -8.11 6.36
C TYR A 87 9.83 -7.94 4.94
N TRP A 88 9.23 -7.05 4.14
CA TRP A 88 9.68 -6.83 2.76
C TRP A 88 11.04 -6.15 2.71
N LYS A 89 11.28 -5.19 3.61
CA LYS A 89 12.60 -4.57 3.78
C LYS A 89 13.66 -5.62 4.08
N ALA A 90 13.43 -6.47 5.10
CA ALA A 90 14.37 -7.53 5.47
C ALA A 90 14.60 -8.54 4.33
N LEU A 91 13.54 -8.89 3.58
CA LEU A 91 13.66 -9.76 2.41
C LEU A 91 14.56 -9.14 1.32
N PHE A 92 14.38 -7.85 1.01
CA PHE A 92 15.19 -7.19 0.00
C PHE A 92 16.64 -6.97 0.45
N GLU A 93 16.87 -6.67 1.73
CA GLU A 93 18.22 -6.61 2.33
C GLU A 93 18.92 -7.96 2.25
N TYR A 94 18.21 -9.05 2.58
CA TYR A 94 18.72 -10.41 2.42
C TYR A 94 19.09 -10.71 0.95
N ILE A 95 18.22 -10.39 -0.01
CA ILE A 95 18.52 -10.55 -1.44
C ILE A 95 19.72 -9.70 -1.87
N ALA A 96 19.87 -8.49 -1.33
CA ALA A 96 20.98 -7.59 -1.63
C ALA A 96 22.35 -8.16 -1.22
N GLY A 97 22.36 -9.07 -0.23
CA GLY A 97 23.51 -9.83 0.21
C GLY A 97 23.93 -10.95 -0.74
N ILE A 98 23.05 -11.39 -1.66
CA ILE A 98 23.30 -12.54 -2.54
C ILE A 98 23.92 -12.06 -3.87
N PRO A 99 25.20 -12.39 -4.16
CA PRO A 99 25.89 -11.87 -5.35
C PRO A 99 25.22 -12.28 -6.67
N PHE A 100 24.71 -13.51 -6.76
CA PHE A 100 24.05 -14.03 -7.95
C PHE A 100 22.75 -13.28 -8.29
N LEU A 101 21.95 -12.95 -7.28
CA LEU A 101 20.67 -12.26 -7.48
C LEU A 101 20.84 -10.76 -7.76
N THR A 102 22.02 -10.20 -7.48
CA THR A 102 22.34 -8.77 -7.64
C THR A 102 23.25 -8.48 -8.82
N GLY A 103 23.52 -9.45 -9.69
CA GLY A 103 24.37 -9.27 -10.87
C GLY A 103 25.85 -9.11 -10.59
N ARG A 104 26.29 -9.47 -9.38
CA ARG A 104 27.71 -9.41 -8.97
C ARG A 104 28.49 -10.67 -9.34
N VAL A 105 27.81 -11.71 -9.82
CA VAL A 105 28.43 -12.92 -10.38
C VAL A 105 28.49 -12.80 -11.91
N ALA A 106 29.70 -12.95 -12.47
CA ALA A 106 29.90 -12.91 -13.91
C ALA A 106 29.13 -14.03 -14.62
N GLY A 107 28.47 -13.70 -15.73
CA GLY A 107 27.85 -14.70 -16.60
C GLY A 107 28.89 -15.31 -17.56
N ASN A 108 28.67 -16.56 -17.97
CA ASN A 108 29.51 -17.24 -18.96
C ASN A 108 29.33 -16.63 -20.37
N GLY A 109 29.91 -15.45 -20.60
CA GLY A 109 29.78 -14.68 -21.84
C GLY A 109 28.40 -14.05 -22.05
N ARG A 110 27.56 -14.02 -21.02
CA ARG A 110 26.22 -13.43 -21.02
C ARG A 110 26.10 -12.36 -19.96
N LYS A 111 25.12 -11.47 -20.11
CA LYS A 111 24.79 -10.46 -19.09
C LYS A 111 24.52 -11.16 -17.74
N PRO A 112 25.11 -10.68 -16.64
CA PRO A 112 24.81 -11.17 -15.30
C PRO A 112 23.30 -11.18 -15.01
N PHE A 113 22.85 -12.21 -14.31
CA PHE A 113 21.47 -12.28 -13.86
C PHE A 113 21.21 -11.23 -12.78
N VAL A 114 20.05 -10.59 -12.81
CA VAL A 114 19.60 -9.70 -11.75
C VAL A 114 18.13 -9.99 -11.45
N CYS A 115 17.81 -10.13 -10.17
CA CYS A 115 16.48 -10.44 -9.68
C CYS A 115 15.55 -9.23 -9.87
N SER A 116 14.64 -9.33 -10.85
CA SER A 116 13.53 -8.37 -11.00
C SER A 116 12.39 -8.69 -10.03
N LEU A 117 11.60 -7.67 -9.66
CA LEU A 117 10.43 -7.86 -8.79
C LEU A 117 9.41 -8.86 -9.39
N ASP A 118 9.15 -8.80 -10.69
CA ASP A 118 8.22 -9.75 -11.35
C ASP A 118 8.70 -11.20 -11.25
N TRP A 119 10.01 -11.42 -11.41
CA TRP A 119 10.60 -12.74 -11.26
C TRP A 119 10.49 -13.22 -9.81
N LEU A 120 10.80 -12.35 -8.84
CA LEU A 120 10.75 -12.65 -7.41
C LEU A 120 9.33 -13.01 -6.95
N LEU A 121 8.31 -12.31 -7.44
CA LEU A 121 6.93 -12.50 -7.02
C LEU A 121 6.27 -13.76 -7.59
N LYS A 122 6.93 -14.52 -8.46
CA LYS A 122 6.47 -15.87 -8.84
C LYS A 122 6.59 -16.82 -7.66
N ALA A 123 5.57 -17.65 -7.41
CA ALA A 123 5.47 -18.48 -6.20
C ALA A 123 6.70 -19.36 -6.02
N GLU A 124 7.10 -20.03 -7.11
CA GLU A 124 8.26 -20.90 -7.15
C GLU A 124 9.56 -20.15 -6.80
N ASN A 125 9.80 -18.99 -7.40
CA ASN A 125 11.02 -18.22 -7.15
C ASN A 125 11.05 -17.62 -5.76
N PHE A 126 9.91 -17.14 -5.27
CA PHE A 126 9.75 -16.66 -3.91
C PHE A 126 10.09 -17.74 -2.89
N ALA A 127 9.60 -18.97 -3.11
CA ALA A 127 9.94 -20.14 -2.29
C ALA A 127 11.45 -20.44 -2.36
N LYS A 128 12.04 -20.50 -3.56
CA LYS A 128 13.49 -20.75 -3.74
C LYS A 128 14.36 -19.73 -2.99
N VAL A 129 14.00 -18.45 -3.01
CA VAL A 129 14.72 -17.40 -2.28
C VAL A 129 14.58 -17.59 -0.77
N ARG A 130 13.37 -17.87 -0.28
CA ARG A 130 13.10 -18.13 1.13
C ARG A 130 13.73 -19.42 1.66
N GLU A 131 13.95 -20.41 0.78
CA GLU A 131 14.61 -21.68 1.07
C GLU A 131 16.15 -21.57 1.05
N GLY A 132 16.72 -20.39 0.82
CA GLY A 132 18.18 -20.20 0.83
C GLY A 132 18.90 -20.74 -0.40
N ARG A 133 18.20 -21.11 -1.49
CA ARG A 133 18.80 -21.79 -2.65
C ARG A 133 19.90 -21.04 -3.39
N TYR A 134 20.09 -19.76 -3.08
CA TYR A 134 21.07 -18.88 -3.73
C TYR A 134 22.18 -18.42 -2.79
N GLU A 135 22.18 -18.84 -1.52
CA GLU A 135 23.22 -18.49 -0.54
C GLU A 135 24.58 -19.11 -0.91
N ASP A 136 24.60 -20.37 -1.35
CA ASP A 136 25.82 -21.13 -1.69
C ASP A 136 26.67 -20.51 -2.82
N GLN A 137 26.11 -19.58 -3.59
CA GLN A 137 26.87 -18.85 -4.62
C GLN A 137 27.78 -17.76 -4.02
N HIS A 138 27.75 -17.55 -2.70
CA HIS A 138 28.61 -16.63 -1.97
C HIS A 138 30.00 -17.22 -1.67
N GLU A 139 30.15 -18.55 -1.58
CA GLU A 139 31.33 -19.19 -0.97
C GLU A 139 32.33 -19.81 -1.96
N ARG A 140 32.17 -19.57 -3.28
CA ARG A 140 33.06 -20.12 -4.32
C ARG A 140 33.70 -19.04 -5.21
N ALA A 141 34.11 -17.92 -4.60
CA ALA A 141 34.96 -16.92 -5.24
C ALA A 141 36.36 -16.95 -4.60
#